data_AF-A0AB33ZAN1-F1
#
_entry.id   AF-A0AB33ZAN1-F1
#
_cell.length_a   1.000
_cell.length_b   1.000
_cell.length_c   1.000
_cell.angle_alpha   90.00
_cell.angle_beta   90.00
_cell.angle_gamma   90.00
#
_symmetry.space_group_name_H-M   'P 1'
#
loop_
_entity.id
_entity.type
_entity.pdbx_description
1 polymer ?
#
loop_
_entity_poly.entity_id
_entity_poly.type
_entity_poly.pdbx_seq_one_letter_code
_entity_poly.pdbx_strand_id
1 'polypeptide(L)'
;MKIEKVLNNNVVQALDNNVEYIVMGKGLGFQKKVGDLVDKEKIEKTFVLENTEAVEEWSRVYVNLPDGEMQVFLNILTFAEAVLQTKFDPSFFIALADHLHYAIERNREGVSLQNPLAWEVRKFYPREYEIGKQALRLIAKDLEVQLADDEAASVALHFVNA
;
A
#
# COMPACT_ATOMS: atom_id res chain seq x y z
N MET A 1 -14.53 13.82 10.78
CA MET A 1 -13.17 13.27 11.01
C MET A 1 -12.24 14.33 11.59
N LYS A 2 -11.84 14.15 12.84
CA LYS A 2 -10.86 14.97 13.56
C LYS A 2 -9.60 14.15 13.82
N ILE A 3 -8.43 14.71 13.58
CA ILE A 3 -7.14 14.02 13.74
C ILE A 3 -6.87 13.78 15.23
N GLU A 4 -6.64 12.52 15.60
CA GLU A 4 -6.20 12.11 16.94
C GLU A 4 -4.70 11.84 16.99
N LYS A 5 -4.12 11.38 15.88
CA LYS A 5 -2.68 11.15 15.77
C LYS A 5 -2.21 11.38 14.34
N VAL A 6 -1.09 12.07 14.16
CA VAL A 6 -0.39 12.16 12.87
C VAL A 6 0.66 11.05 12.86
N LEU A 7 0.56 10.11 11.93
CA LEU A 7 1.48 8.97 11.83
C LEU A 7 2.67 9.32 10.94
N ASN A 8 2.43 9.92 9.77
CA ASN A 8 3.44 10.53 8.92
C ASN A 8 2.80 11.58 7.98
N ASN A 9 3.50 11.97 6.91
CA ASN A 9 3.01 12.95 5.94
C ASN A 9 1.76 12.51 5.18
N ASN A 10 1.52 11.20 5.05
CA ASN A 10 0.44 10.63 4.22
C ASN A 10 -0.63 9.89 5.03
N VAL A 11 -0.36 9.60 6.31
CA VAL A 11 -1.24 8.78 7.17
C VAL A 11 -1.56 9.50 8.47
N VAL A 12 -2.84 9.53 8.81
CA VAL A 12 -3.34 10.05 10.09
C VAL A 12 -4.35 9.07 10.69
N GLN A 13 -4.39 9.00 12.03
CA GLN A 13 -5.49 8.41 12.76
C GLN A 13 -6.50 9.52 13.08
N ALA A 14 -7.77 9.27 12.80
CA ALA A 14 -8.84 10.24 12.98
C ALA A 14 -10.09 9.61 13.59
N LEU A 15 -10.82 10.40 14.38
CA LEU A 15 -12.10 10.02 14.96
C LEU A 15 -13.25 10.66 14.19
N ASP A 16 -14.29 9.89 13.91
CA ASP A 16 -15.57 10.40 13.41
C ASP A 16 -16.72 9.60 14.03
N ASN A 17 -17.69 10.28 14.64
CA ASN A 17 -18.86 9.65 15.27
C ASN A 17 -18.51 8.47 16.23
N ASN A 18 -17.47 8.63 17.06
CA ASN A 18 -16.91 7.59 17.96
C ASN A 18 -16.35 6.35 17.26
N VAL A 19 -16.10 6.43 15.95
CA VAL A 19 -15.39 5.40 15.19
C VAL A 19 -14.01 5.93 14.84
N GLU A 20 -12.99 5.15 15.18
CA GLU A 20 -11.61 5.46 14.83
C GLU A 20 -11.29 4.99 13.41
N TYR A 21 -10.50 5.78 12.71
CA TYR A 21 -10.12 5.54 11.32
C TYR A 21 -8.62 5.74 11.11
N ILE A 22 -8.02 4.89 10.28
CA ILE A 22 -6.77 5.21 9.58
C ILE A 22 -7.15 5.85 8.25
N VAL A 23 -6.67 7.07 8.02
CA VAL A 23 -6.93 7.83 6.81
C VAL A 23 -5.63 8.05 6.07
N MET A 24 -5.64 7.78 4.77
CA MET A 24 -4.46 7.86 3.92
C MET A 24 -4.72 8.74 2.70
N GLY A 25 -3.68 9.45 2.31
CA GLY A 25 -3.61 10.14 1.03
C GLY A 25 -2.43 11.08 0.95
N LYS A 26 -2.11 11.52 -0.26
CA LYS A 26 -0.91 12.30 -0.53
C LYS A 26 -0.85 13.60 0.29
N GLY A 27 0.15 13.71 1.16
CA GLY A 27 0.38 14.90 1.99
C GLY A 27 -0.76 15.22 2.95
N LEU A 28 -1.56 14.22 3.34
CA LEU A 28 -2.71 14.37 4.24
C LEU A 28 -2.31 14.83 5.64
N GLY A 29 -1.21 14.28 6.18
CA GLY A 29 -0.66 14.60 7.50
C GLY A 29 0.36 15.74 7.48
N PHE A 30 0.79 16.19 6.30
CA PHE A 30 1.78 17.26 6.17
C PHE A 30 1.28 18.58 6.80
N GLN A 31 2.06 19.11 7.75
CA GLN A 31 1.74 20.32 8.54
C GLN A 31 0.44 20.25 9.37
N LYS A 32 -0.14 19.07 9.56
CA LYS A 32 -1.29 18.87 10.45
C LYS A 32 -0.87 18.60 11.89
N LYS A 33 -1.77 18.85 12.83
CA LYS A 33 -1.61 18.56 14.25
C LYS A 33 -2.82 17.82 14.81
N VAL A 34 -2.62 17.19 15.96
CA VAL A 34 -3.72 16.59 16.74
C VAL A 34 -4.77 17.66 17.02
N GLY A 35 -6.01 17.34 16.74
CA GLY A 35 -7.15 18.22 16.87
C GLY A 35 -7.61 18.91 15.58
N ASP A 36 -6.78 18.93 14.53
CA ASP A 36 -7.16 19.47 13.23
C ASP A 36 -8.22 18.61 12.53
N LEU A 37 -8.96 19.22 11.61
CA LEU A 37 -9.83 18.48 10.70
C LEU A 37 -9.02 17.84 9.57
N VAL A 38 -9.41 16.62 9.23
CA VAL A 38 -8.92 15.91 8.05
C VAL A 38 -9.45 16.62 6.81
N ASP A 39 -8.56 16.94 5.88
CA ASP A 39 -8.93 17.49 4.58
C ASP A 39 -9.52 16.36 3.72
N LYS A 40 -10.83 16.42 3.49
CA LYS A 40 -11.56 15.36 2.78
C LYS A 40 -11.16 15.23 1.31
N GLU A 41 -10.65 16.29 0.69
CA GLU A 41 -10.23 16.27 -0.71
C GLU A 41 -8.93 15.49 -0.92
N LYS A 42 -8.13 15.34 0.13
CA LYS A 42 -6.88 14.58 0.13
C LYS A 42 -7.06 13.12 0.54
N ILE A 43 -8.27 12.68 0.86
CA ILE A 43 -8.52 11.30 1.27
C ILE A 43 -8.51 10.40 0.03
N GLU A 44 -7.57 9.47 0.00
CA GLU A 44 -7.51 8.41 -1.02
C GLU A 44 -8.04 7.09 -0.46
N LYS A 45 -7.77 6.80 0.83
CA LYS A 45 -8.26 5.61 1.54
C LYS A 45 -8.64 5.90 2.98
N THR A 46 -9.58 5.11 3.49
CA THR A 46 -10.02 5.17 4.89
C THR A 46 -10.34 3.76 5.36
N PHE A 47 -9.81 3.40 6.53
CA PHE A 47 -10.01 2.10 7.17
C PHE A 47 -10.61 2.30 8.56
N VAL A 48 -11.66 1.56 8.87
CA VAL A 48 -12.21 1.51 10.23
C VAL A 48 -11.25 0.72 11.11
N LEU A 49 -10.93 1.25 12.28
CA LEU A 49 -10.17 0.56 13.30
C LEU A 49 -11.11 -0.25 14.18
N GLU A 50 -11.19 -1.56 13.94
CA GLU A 50 -12.03 -2.48 14.71
C GLU A 50 -11.34 -3.01 15.99
N ASN A 51 -10.00 -3.01 16.04
CA ASN A 51 -9.23 -3.42 17.22
C ASN A 51 -7.86 -2.72 17.33
N THR A 52 -7.28 -2.73 18.53
CA THR A 52 -6.00 -2.07 18.85
C THR A 52 -4.79 -2.75 18.17
N GLU A 53 -4.82 -4.07 17.99
CA GLU A 53 -3.71 -4.83 17.39
C GLU A 53 -3.50 -4.44 15.92
N ALA A 54 -4.58 -4.26 15.14
CA ALA A 54 -4.47 -3.78 13.78
C ALA A 54 -3.83 -2.39 13.73
N VAL A 55 -4.14 -1.49 14.67
CA VAL A 55 -3.54 -0.13 14.74
C VAL A 55 -2.02 -0.20 14.87
N GLU A 56 -1.53 -1.07 15.75
CA GLU A 56 -0.09 -1.23 15.97
C GLU A 56 0.62 -1.78 14.73
N GLU A 57 0.00 -2.75 14.05
CA GLU A 57 0.56 -3.32 12.84
C GLU A 57 0.54 -2.33 11.66
N TRP A 58 -0.57 -1.61 11.47
CA TRP A 58 -0.67 -0.49 10.53
C TRP A 58 0.38 0.58 10.82
N SER A 59 0.56 0.95 12.09
CA SER A 59 1.58 1.92 12.48
C SER A 59 2.98 1.39 12.16
N ARG A 60 3.28 0.12 12.46
CA ARG A 60 4.60 -0.49 12.20
C ARG A 60 4.99 -0.42 10.73
N VAL A 61 4.09 -0.84 9.85
CA VAL A 61 4.36 -0.95 8.40
C VAL A 61 4.35 0.42 7.74
N TYR A 62 3.37 1.27 8.05
CA TYR A 62 3.16 2.49 7.27
C TYR A 62 3.82 3.74 7.84
N VAL A 63 4.13 3.82 9.14
CA VAL A 63 4.84 4.99 9.71
C VAL A 63 6.22 5.13 9.08
N ASN A 64 6.90 4.01 8.83
CA ASN A 64 8.27 3.99 8.34
C ASN A 64 8.38 3.91 6.81
N LEU A 65 7.25 3.74 6.10
CA LEU A 65 7.25 3.65 4.66
C LEU A 65 7.66 5.01 4.05
N PRO A 66 8.71 5.07 3.22
CA PRO A 66 9.10 6.31 2.55
C PRO A 66 7.93 6.92 1.75
N ASP A 67 7.85 8.25 1.72
CA ASP A 67 6.73 8.96 1.06
C ASP A 67 6.53 8.53 -0.41
N GLY A 68 7.62 8.26 -1.13
CA GLY A 68 7.57 7.76 -2.50
C GLY A 68 6.95 6.36 -2.59
N GLU A 69 7.34 5.45 -1.69
CA GLU A 69 6.82 4.08 -1.65
C GLU A 69 5.34 4.06 -1.28
N MET A 70 4.93 4.93 -0.35
CA MET A 70 3.51 5.09 -0.01
C MET A 70 2.68 5.56 -1.21
N GLN A 71 3.19 6.51 -1.99
CA GLN A 71 2.49 6.97 -3.19
C GLN A 71 2.35 5.87 -4.24
N VAL A 72 3.43 5.12 -4.48
CA VAL A 72 3.41 3.98 -5.40
C VAL A 72 2.40 2.93 -4.95
N PHE A 73 2.39 2.60 -3.65
CA PHE A 73 1.43 1.68 -3.06
C PHE A 73 -0.03 2.13 -3.29
N LEU A 74 -0.38 3.38 -2.98
CA LEU A 74 -1.74 3.91 -3.20
C LEU A 74 -2.14 3.88 -4.67
N ASN A 75 -1.21 4.16 -5.59
CA ASN A 75 -1.44 4.09 -7.03
C ASN A 75 -1.68 2.64 -7.49
N ILE A 76 -0.92 1.67 -6.96
CA ILE A 76 -1.10 0.24 -7.24
C ILE A 76 -2.48 -0.22 -6.78
N LEU A 77 -2.88 0.14 -5.55
CA LEU A 77 -4.21 -0.19 -5.04
C LEU A 77 -5.33 0.38 -5.90
N THR A 78 -5.23 1.65 -6.26
CA THR A 78 -6.22 2.32 -7.10
C THR A 78 -6.38 1.60 -8.44
N PHE A 79 -5.25 1.22 -9.06
CA PHE A 79 -5.26 0.44 -10.30
C PHE A 79 -5.85 -0.95 -10.09
N ALA A 80 -5.47 -1.65 -9.02
CA ALA A 80 -5.92 -3.00 -8.72
C ALA A 80 -7.43 -3.08 -8.50
N GLU A 81 -8.00 -2.16 -7.72
CA GLU A 81 -9.45 -2.10 -7.50
C GLU A 81 -10.21 -1.83 -8.80
N ALA A 82 -9.67 -0.97 -9.67
CA ALA A 82 -10.25 -0.71 -10.99
C ALA A 82 -10.18 -1.94 -11.90
N VAL A 83 -9.05 -2.67 -11.89
CA VAL A 83 -8.88 -3.87 -12.71
C VAL A 83 -9.74 -5.01 -12.20
N LEU A 84 -9.79 -5.26 -10.89
CA LEU A 84 -10.45 -6.42 -10.27
C LEU A 84 -11.91 -6.16 -9.90
N GLN A 85 -12.36 -4.90 -9.87
CA GLN A 85 -13.71 -4.50 -9.49
C GLN A 85 -14.09 -4.99 -8.08
N THR A 86 -13.11 -4.97 -7.17
CA THR A 86 -13.27 -5.40 -5.78
C THR A 86 -12.65 -4.40 -4.81
N LYS A 87 -12.98 -4.55 -3.53
CA LYS A 87 -12.30 -3.93 -2.40
C LYS A 87 -11.54 -5.01 -1.64
N PHE A 88 -10.48 -4.61 -0.95
CA PHE A 88 -9.63 -5.52 -0.21
C PHE A 88 -9.69 -5.22 1.28
N ASP A 89 -9.45 -6.26 2.08
CA ASP A 89 -9.43 -6.13 3.53
C ASP A 89 -8.19 -5.37 4.03
N PRO A 90 -8.28 -4.74 5.22
CA PRO A 90 -7.15 -4.04 5.84
C PRO A 90 -5.85 -4.85 5.93
N SER A 91 -5.95 -6.15 6.24
CA SER A 91 -4.79 -7.05 6.37
C SER A 91 -4.02 -7.24 5.06
N PHE A 92 -4.70 -7.25 3.92
CA PHE A 92 -4.08 -7.36 2.60
C PHE A 92 -3.16 -6.18 2.33
N PHE A 93 -3.59 -4.96 2.69
CA PHE A 93 -2.80 -3.76 2.49
C PHE A 93 -1.48 -3.82 3.25
N ILE A 94 -1.50 -4.27 4.50
CA ILE A 94 -0.29 -4.44 5.33
C ILE A 94 0.69 -5.38 4.62
N ALA A 95 0.23 -6.55 4.20
CA ALA A 95 1.06 -7.55 3.54
C ALA A 95 1.66 -7.04 2.21
N LEU A 96 0.87 -6.32 1.40
CA LEU A 96 1.36 -5.79 0.14
C LEU A 96 2.39 -4.68 0.35
N ALA A 97 2.16 -3.73 1.27
CA ALA A 97 3.10 -2.65 1.52
C ALA A 97 4.44 -3.16 2.06
N ASP A 98 4.41 -4.10 3.01
CA ASP A 98 5.60 -4.75 3.55
C ASP A 98 6.39 -5.49 2.45
N HIS A 99 5.68 -6.24 1.59
CA HIS A 99 6.29 -6.93 0.46
C HIS A 99 6.97 -5.97 -0.53
N LEU A 100 6.30 -4.88 -0.92
CA LEU A 100 6.86 -3.89 -1.84
C LEU A 100 8.09 -3.21 -1.24
N HIS A 101 8.02 -2.79 0.02
CA HIS A 101 9.14 -2.20 0.74
C HIS A 101 10.36 -3.14 0.73
N TYR A 102 10.14 -4.39 1.12
CA TYR A 102 11.19 -5.39 1.18
C TYR A 102 11.76 -5.74 -0.22
N ALA A 103 10.91 -5.81 -1.25
CA ALA A 103 11.36 -6.03 -2.62
C ALA A 103 12.28 -4.91 -3.13
N ILE A 104 11.95 -3.66 -2.78
CA ILE A 104 12.74 -2.47 -3.12
C ILE A 104 14.09 -2.48 -2.40
N GLU A 105 14.10 -2.70 -1.08
CA GLU A 105 15.33 -2.74 -0.28
C GLU A 105 16.26 -3.87 -0.75
N ARG A 106 15.74 -5.08 -0.96
CA ARG A 106 16.53 -6.19 -1.51
C ARG A 106 17.15 -5.87 -2.87
N ASN A 107 16.41 -5.19 -3.75
CA ASN A 107 16.93 -4.81 -5.06
C ASN A 107 18.10 -3.82 -4.94
N ARG A 108 18.01 -2.87 -4.00
CA ARG A 108 19.11 -1.93 -3.68
C ARG A 108 20.36 -2.65 -3.16
N GLU A 109 20.18 -3.77 -2.47
CA GLU A 109 21.27 -4.66 -2.03
C GLU A 109 21.80 -5.58 -3.14
N GLY A 110 21.22 -5.55 -4.35
CA GLY A 110 21.60 -6.40 -5.47
C GLY A 110 21.08 -7.84 -5.37
N VAL A 111 20.09 -8.09 -4.50
CA VAL A 111 19.48 -9.42 -4.31
C VAL A 111 18.23 -9.55 -5.18
N SER A 112 18.28 -10.48 -6.14
CA SER A 112 17.12 -10.86 -6.95
C SER A 112 16.58 -12.21 -6.52
N LEU A 113 15.26 -12.33 -6.37
CA LEU A 113 14.58 -13.61 -6.15
C LEU A 113 13.82 -14.02 -7.39
N GLN A 114 13.77 -15.33 -7.63
CA GLN A 114 12.96 -15.94 -8.67
C GLN A 114 11.64 -16.41 -8.07
N ASN A 115 10.56 -16.27 -8.83
CA ASN A 115 9.28 -16.83 -8.44
C ASN A 115 9.06 -18.16 -9.19
N PRO A 116 9.15 -19.33 -8.51
CA PRO A 116 9.02 -20.62 -9.17
C PRO A 116 7.63 -20.85 -9.79
N LEU A 117 6.63 -20.03 -9.44
CA LEU A 117 5.26 -20.07 -9.95
C LEU A 117 4.99 -18.99 -11.00
N ALA A 118 6.01 -18.27 -11.49
CA ALA A 118 5.81 -17.13 -12.38
C ALA A 118 5.02 -17.49 -13.65
N TRP A 119 5.25 -18.68 -14.19
CA TRP A 119 4.54 -19.17 -15.37
C TRP A 119 3.07 -19.47 -15.07
N GLU A 120 2.80 -20.20 -13.99
CA GLU A 120 1.46 -20.54 -13.53
C GLU A 120 0.66 -19.29 -13.23
N VAL A 121 1.24 -18.32 -12.51
CA VAL A 121 0.59 -17.07 -12.15
C VAL A 121 0.22 -16.29 -13.41
N ARG A 122 1.16 -16.14 -14.36
CA ARG A 122 0.89 -15.47 -15.64
C ARG A 122 -0.22 -16.15 -16.44
N LYS A 123 -0.31 -17.47 -16.36
CA LYS A 123 -1.28 -18.28 -17.13
C LYS A 123 -2.68 -18.26 -16.50
N PHE A 124 -2.77 -18.44 -15.19
CA PHE A 124 -4.04 -18.66 -14.49
C PHE A 124 -4.61 -17.38 -13.86
N TYR A 125 -3.77 -16.38 -13.58
CA TYR A 125 -4.16 -15.11 -12.96
C TYR A 125 -3.69 -13.91 -13.80
N PRO A 126 -4.15 -13.79 -15.06
CA PRO A 126 -3.64 -12.78 -16.00
C PRO A 126 -3.98 -11.33 -15.59
N ARG A 127 -5.09 -11.10 -14.87
CA ARG A 127 -5.49 -9.77 -14.40
C ARG A 127 -4.64 -9.32 -13.22
N GLU A 128 -4.40 -10.22 -12.28
CA GLU A 128 -3.53 -10.00 -11.12
C GLU A 128 -2.07 -9.83 -11.59
N TYR A 129 -1.64 -10.60 -12.58
CA TYR A 129 -0.33 -10.43 -13.21
C TYR A 129 -0.19 -9.10 -13.96
N GLU A 130 -1.26 -8.58 -14.56
CA GLU A 130 -1.27 -7.23 -15.12
C GLU A 130 -1.05 -6.15 -14.06
N ILE A 131 -1.69 -6.31 -12.90
CA ILE A 131 -1.47 -5.43 -11.74
C ILE A 131 -0.01 -5.52 -11.28
N GLY A 132 0.54 -6.72 -11.16
CA GLY A 132 1.95 -6.92 -10.80
C GLY A 132 2.91 -6.21 -11.75
N LYS A 133 2.69 -6.32 -13.06
CA LYS A 133 3.49 -5.58 -14.06
C LYS A 133 3.33 -4.07 -13.92
N GLN A 134 2.11 -3.59 -13.66
CA GLN A 134 1.87 -2.17 -13.49
C GLN A 134 2.54 -1.65 -12.22
N ALA A 135 2.56 -2.43 -11.14
CA ALA A 135 3.31 -2.12 -9.94
C ALA A 135 4.80 -1.92 -10.24
N LEU A 136 5.42 -2.84 -10.99
CA LEU A 136 6.85 -2.74 -11.30
C LEU A 136 7.15 -1.49 -12.14
N ARG A 137 6.27 -1.12 -13.08
CA ARG A 137 6.39 0.12 -13.86
C ARG A 137 6.29 1.37 -13.00
N LEU A 138 5.37 1.40 -12.03
CA LEU A 138 5.23 2.52 -11.11
C LEU A 138 6.47 2.67 -10.23
N ILE A 139 7.00 1.56 -9.71
CA ILE A 139 8.24 1.55 -8.92
C ILE A 139 9.42 2.05 -9.75
N ALA A 140 9.60 1.54 -10.97
CA ALA A 140 10.67 1.97 -11.85
C ALA A 140 10.60 3.45 -12.22
N LYS A 141 9.38 3.97 -12.43
CA LYS A 141 9.15 5.36 -12.83
C LYS A 141 9.32 6.33 -11.66
N ASP A 142 8.70 6.04 -10.52
CA ASP A 142 8.55 6.99 -9.43
C ASP A 142 9.65 6.86 -8.37
N LEU A 143 10.33 5.71 -8.29
CA LEU A 143 11.40 5.42 -7.33
C LEU A 143 12.76 5.12 -7.97
N GLU A 144 12.83 5.08 -9.31
CA GLU A 144 14.05 4.77 -10.08
C GLU A 144 14.67 3.40 -9.74
N VAL A 145 13.84 2.45 -9.31
CA VAL A 145 14.24 1.08 -8.94
C VAL A 145 13.69 0.09 -9.97
N GLN A 146 14.57 -0.68 -10.62
CA GLN A 146 14.15 -1.73 -11.57
C GLN A 146 14.12 -3.10 -10.91
N LEU A 147 12.92 -3.51 -10.52
CA LEU A 147 12.66 -4.86 -10.01
C LEU A 147 12.65 -5.88 -11.15
N ALA A 148 13.02 -7.13 -10.85
CA ALA A 148 12.99 -8.23 -11.81
C ALA A 148 11.54 -8.58 -12.20
N ASP A 149 11.33 -9.04 -13.44
CA ASP A 149 10.00 -9.40 -13.95
C ASP A 149 9.29 -10.48 -13.12
N ASP A 150 10.05 -11.36 -12.46
CA ASP A 150 9.56 -12.35 -11.50
C ASP A 150 8.75 -11.73 -10.35
N GLU A 151 9.09 -10.50 -9.93
CA GLU A 151 8.40 -9.81 -8.84
C GLU A 151 6.95 -9.49 -9.21
N ALA A 152 6.64 -9.34 -10.50
CA ALA A 152 5.27 -9.15 -10.96
C ALA A 152 4.37 -10.35 -10.60
N ALA A 153 4.92 -11.57 -10.59
CA ALA A 153 4.17 -12.76 -10.16
C ALA A 153 4.01 -12.80 -8.64
N SER A 154 5.02 -12.36 -7.88
CA SER A 154 4.94 -12.27 -6.41
C SER A 154 3.88 -11.25 -5.98
N VAL A 155 3.88 -10.08 -6.60
CA VAL A 155 2.86 -9.04 -6.38
C VAL A 155 1.47 -9.56 -6.76
N ALA A 156 1.34 -10.24 -7.90
CA ALA A 156 0.07 -10.82 -8.33
C ALA A 156 -0.49 -11.83 -7.31
N LEU A 157 0.35 -12.66 -6.70
CA LEU A 157 -0.08 -13.63 -5.69
C LEU A 157 -0.67 -12.97 -4.44
N HIS A 158 -0.24 -11.76 -4.08
CA HIS A 158 -0.92 -11.01 -3.02
C HIS A 158 -2.38 -10.76 -3.38
N PHE A 159 -2.67 -10.33 -4.61
CA PHE A 159 -4.04 -10.09 -5.07
C PHE A 159 -4.89 -11.36 -5.23
N VAL A 160 -4.27 -12.49 -5.55
CA VAL A 160 -4.95 -13.79 -5.62
C VAL A 160 -5.43 -14.26 -4.24
N ASN A 161 -4.66 -13.94 -3.20
CA ASN A 161 -4.94 -14.34 -1.82
C ASN A 161 -5.73 -13.28 -1.02
N ALA A 162 -6.08 -12.17 -1.68
CA ALA A 162 -6.67 -10.99 -1.06
C ALA A 162 -8.18 -11.11 -0.81
#